data_AF-A0A448X7Y0-F1
#
_entry.id   AF-A0A448X7Y0-F1
#
_cell.length_a   1.000
_cell.length_b   1.000
_cell.length_c   1.000
_cell.angle_alpha   90.00
_cell.angle_beta   90.00
_cell.angle_gamma   90.00
#
_symmetry.space_group_name_H-M   'P 1'
#
loop_
_entity.id
_entity.type
_entity.pdbx_description
1 polymer ?
#
loop_
_entity_poly.entity_id
_entity_poly.type
_entity_poly.pdbx_seq_one_letter_code
_entity_poly.pdbx_strand_id
1 'polypeptide(L)'
;MYVEQEIVGDSTLAIDSVLSADVERHKLLQRLGYLQIQLHQDQNSPVNSSQNAEILDIYAKLQAIEADKAPARAARVLHGLGFTTEMQCQPTKEFSGGWRMRLALASGLFAKPDLLLLDEPTNMLDMRAIIWLEEYLKVHL
;
A
#
# COMPACT_ATOMS: atom_id res chain seq x y z
N MET A 1 -3.95 -13.58 0.73
CA MET A 1 -2.69 -12.81 0.94
C MET A 1 -2.35 -12.94 2.42
N TYR A 2 -1.13 -13.34 2.77
CA TYR A 2 -0.67 -13.38 4.17
C TYR A 2 0.08 -12.08 4.46
N VAL A 3 -0.28 -11.40 5.54
CA VAL A 3 0.46 -10.22 6.03
C VAL A 3 1.21 -10.68 7.27
N GLU A 4 2.53 -10.50 7.26
CA GLU A 4 3.39 -10.83 8.40
C GLU A 4 2.93 -10.07 9.66
N GLN A 5 3.08 -10.69 10.82
CA GLN A 5 2.64 -10.13 12.10
C GLN A 5 3.47 -8.87 12.49
N GLU A 6 4.65 -8.68 11.90
CA GLU A 6 5.51 -7.52 12.08
C GLU A 6 6.17 -7.12 10.76
N ILE A 7 6.15 -5.83 10.42
CA ILE A 7 6.90 -5.32 9.26
C ILE A 7 8.40 -5.28 9.59
N VAL A 8 9.23 -5.75 8.65
CA VAL A 8 10.69 -5.67 8.75
C VAL A 8 11.11 -4.20 8.76
N GLY A 9 11.92 -3.82 9.74
CA GLY A 9 12.49 -2.47 9.81
C GLY A 9 13.59 -2.30 8.76
N ASP A 10 13.30 -1.57 7.68
CA ASP A 10 14.20 -1.26 6.59
C ASP A 10 14.12 0.23 6.20
N SER A 11 14.64 0.58 5.02
CA SER A 11 14.62 1.96 4.54
C SER A 11 13.32 2.33 3.80
N THR A 12 12.34 1.43 3.71
CA THR A 12 11.03 1.70 3.10
C THR A 12 10.25 2.68 3.96
N LEU A 13 9.54 3.63 3.37
CA LEU A 13 8.70 4.56 4.13
C LEU A 13 7.46 3.85 4.68
N ALA A 14 6.94 4.31 5.82
CA ALA A 14 5.70 3.76 6.41
C ALA A 14 4.53 3.72 5.41
N ILE A 15 4.30 4.81 4.67
CA ILE A 15 3.23 4.87 3.67
C ILE A 15 3.45 3.89 2.51
N ASP A 16 4.70 3.74 2.04
CA ASP A 16 5.05 2.84 0.95
C ASP A 16 4.93 1.38 1.37
N SER A 17 5.25 1.08 2.63
CA SER A 17 5.06 -0.24 3.22
C SER A 17 3.59 -0.66 3.19
N VAL A 18 2.66 0.23 3.56
CA VAL A 18 1.21 -0.04 3.45
C VAL A 18 0.77 -0.18 1.99
N LEU A 19 1.24 0.71 1.12
CA LEU A 19 0.92 0.69 -0.30
C LEU A 19 1.43 -0.56 -1.03
N SER A 20 2.44 -1.24 -0.50
CA SER A 20 2.98 -2.50 -1.03
C SER A 20 2.03 -3.68 -0.84
N ALA A 21 1.08 -3.58 0.09
CA ALA A 21 0.05 -4.61 0.27
C ALA A 21 -0.93 -4.68 -0.92
N ASP A 22 -1.02 -3.62 -1.74
CA ASP A 22 -1.71 -3.65 -3.03
C ASP A 22 -0.77 -4.26 -4.10
N VAL A 23 -0.76 -5.59 -4.12
CA VAL A 23 0.11 -6.38 -5.01
C VAL A 23 -0.21 -6.14 -6.48
N GLU A 24 -1.47 -5.92 -6.83
CA GLU A 24 -1.87 -5.67 -8.22
C GLU A 24 -1.35 -4.31 -8.69
N ARG A 25 -1.61 -3.25 -7.92
CA ARG A 25 -1.09 -1.91 -8.21
C ARG A 25 0.43 -1.90 -8.33
N HIS A 26 1.13 -2.58 -7.41
CA HIS A 26 2.58 -2.64 -7.44
C HIS A 26 3.11 -3.32 -8.72
N LYS A 27 2.51 -4.44 -9.12
CA LYS A 27 2.87 -5.15 -10.37
C LYS A 27 2.64 -4.28 -11.60
N LEU A 28 1.50 -3.60 -11.68
CA LEU A 28 1.15 -2.73 -12.81
C LEU A 28 2.12 -1.55 -12.93
N LEU A 29 2.46 -0.90 -11.81
CA LEU A 29 3.40 0.23 -11.80
C LEU A 29 4.84 -0.19 -12.15
N GLN A 30 5.31 -1.33 -11.64
CA GLN A 30 6.61 -1.89 -12.03
C GLN A 30 6.65 -2.17 -13.54
N ARG A 31 5.60 -2.80 -14.08
CA ARG A 31 5.52 -3.11 -15.51
C ARG A 31 5.47 -1.84 -16.37
N LEU A 32 4.70 -0.84 -15.95
CA LEU A 32 4.63 0.46 -16.60
C LEU A 32 6.01 1.13 -16.67
N GLY A 33 6.73 1.18 -15.54
CA GLY A 33 8.07 1.78 -15.48
C GLY A 33 9.08 1.06 -16.37
N TYR A 34 9.03 -0.27 -16.43
CA TYR A 34 9.88 -1.06 -17.33
C TYR A 34 9.63 -0.72 -18.81
N LEU A 35 8.36 -0.69 -19.23
CA LEU A 35 7.99 -0.37 -20.61
C LEU A 35 8.37 1.07 -20.99
N GLN A 36 8.20 2.02 -20.07
CA GLN A 36 8.60 3.41 -20.28
C GLN A 36 10.12 3.55 -20.49
N ILE A 37 10.94 2.84 -19.71
CA ILE A 37 12.40 2.83 -19.88
C ILE A 37 12.79 2.24 -21.24
N GLN A 38 12.15 1.14 -21.67
CA GLN A 38 12.41 0.54 -22.99
C GLN A 38 12.06 1.49 -24.13
N LEU A 39 10.90 2.15 -24.08
CA LEU A 39 10.48 3.12 -25.09
C LEU A 39 11.45 4.30 -25.21
N HIS A 40 12.02 4.74 -24.10
CA HIS A 40 13.00 5.83 -24.09
C HIS A 40 14.32 5.40 -24.78
N GLN A 41 14.67 4.11 -24.78
CA GLN A 41 15.87 3.58 -25.42
C GLN A 41 15.68 3.30 -26.93
N ASP A 42 14.46 2.93 -27.36
CA ASP A 42 14.14 2.51 -28.74
C ASP A 42 13.25 3.52 -29.51
N GLN A 43 13.50 4.83 -29.38
CA GLN A 43 12.69 5.88 -30.05
C GLN A 43 12.58 5.74 -31.58
N ASN A 44 13.47 4.98 -32.23
CA ASN A 44 13.53 4.79 -33.68
C ASN A 44 13.01 3.43 -34.20
N SER A 45 12.39 2.59 -33.35
CA SER A 45 11.91 1.26 -33.76
C SER A 45 10.39 1.21 -34.03
N PRO A 46 9.93 0.63 -35.16
CA PRO A 46 8.50 0.44 -35.44
C PRO A 46 7.80 -0.53 -34.46
N VAL A 47 8.54 -1.21 -33.58
CA VAL A 47 8.04 -2.10 -32.51
C VAL A 47 7.27 -1.38 -31.39
N ASN A 48 7.31 -0.05 -31.32
CA ASN A 48 6.67 0.72 -30.24
C ASN A 48 5.14 0.60 -30.22
N SER A 49 4.50 0.15 -31.29
CA SER A 49 3.03 0.03 -31.37
C SER A 49 2.44 -0.98 -30.37
N SER A 50 3.10 -2.13 -30.18
CA SER A 50 2.62 -3.15 -29.23
C SER A 50 2.87 -2.73 -27.78
N GLN A 51 4.02 -2.12 -27.50
CA GLN A 51 4.36 -1.58 -26.17
C GLN A 51 3.43 -0.44 -25.77
N ASN A 52 3.10 0.46 -26.70
CA ASN A 52 2.13 1.54 -26.48
C ASN A 52 0.73 0.98 -26.17
N ALA A 53 0.30 -0.08 -26.87
CA ALA A 53 -0.97 -0.74 -26.57
C ALA A 53 -0.98 -1.36 -25.16
N GLU A 54 0.12 -2.01 -24.75
CA GLU A 54 0.25 -2.57 -23.39
C GLU A 54 0.23 -1.48 -22.31
N ILE A 55 0.90 -0.35 -22.54
CA ILE A 55 0.87 0.80 -21.62
C ILE A 55 -0.55 1.33 -21.44
N LEU A 56 -1.32 1.46 -22.52
CA LEU A 56 -2.71 1.90 -22.46
C LEU A 56 -3.59 0.92 -21.67
N ASP A 57 -3.40 -0.39 -21.85
CA ASP A 57 -4.07 -1.42 -21.06
C ASP A 57 -3.70 -1.35 -19.57
N ILE A 58 -2.43 -1.13 -19.25
CA ILE A 58 -1.98 -0.93 -17.86
C ILE A 58 -2.63 0.31 -17.24
N TYR A 59 -2.69 1.43 -17.97
CA TYR A 59 -3.39 2.63 -17.47
C TYR A 59 -4.87 2.37 -17.23
N ALA A 60 -5.55 1.65 -18.12
CA ALA A 60 -6.95 1.27 -17.94
C ALA A 60 -7.15 0.40 -16.69
N LYS A 61 -6.26 -0.57 -16.45
CA LYS A 61 -6.28 -1.41 -15.24
C LYS A 61 -6.01 -0.60 -13.97
N LEU A 62 -5.01 0.27 -13.98
CA LEU A 62 -4.71 1.17 -12.86
C LEU A 62 -5.90 2.08 -12.52
N GLN A 63 -6.62 2.56 -13.53
CA GLN A 63 -7.84 3.35 -13.34
C GLN A 63 -8.98 2.49 -12.76
N ALA A 64 -9.15 1.26 -13.26
CA ALA A 64 -10.20 0.34 -12.77
C ALA A 64 -10.04 -0.01 -11.29
N ILE A 65 -8.80 -0.13 -10.81
CA ILE A 65 -8.51 -0.38 -9.38
C ILE A 65 -8.38 0.90 -8.53
N GLU A 66 -8.65 2.08 -9.11
CA GLU A 66 -8.50 3.39 -8.47
C GLU A 66 -7.12 3.59 -7.82
N ALA A 67 -6.06 3.23 -8.56
CA ALA A 67 -4.68 3.27 -8.08
C ALA A 67 -4.22 4.67 -7.64
N ASP A 68 -4.78 5.73 -8.23
CA ASP A 68 -4.54 7.13 -7.90
C ASP A 68 -5.05 7.51 -6.50
N LYS A 69 -6.14 6.87 -6.05
CA LYS A 69 -6.70 7.08 -4.70
C LYS A 69 -5.99 6.27 -3.62
N ALA A 70 -5.16 5.31 -4.01
CA ALA A 70 -4.49 4.40 -3.08
C ALA A 70 -3.64 5.13 -2.00
N PRO A 71 -2.81 6.14 -2.33
CA PRO A 71 -2.03 6.87 -1.32
C PRO A 71 -2.91 7.59 -0.29
N ALA A 72 -4.00 8.23 -0.74
CA ALA A 72 -4.94 8.89 0.16
C ALA A 72 -5.65 7.88 1.07
N ARG A 73 -6.02 6.70 0.55
CA ARG A 73 -6.59 5.62 1.35
C ARG A 73 -5.60 5.10 2.40
N ALA A 74 -4.35 4.84 2.02
CA ALA A 74 -3.30 4.41 2.93
C ALA A 74 -3.05 5.43 4.05
N ALA A 75 -2.94 6.72 3.69
CA ALA A 75 -2.74 7.80 4.66
C ALA A 75 -3.88 7.92 5.68
N ARG A 76 -5.15 7.71 5.25
CA ARG A 76 -6.30 7.70 6.16
C ARG A 76 -6.24 6.53 7.16
N VAL A 77 -5.88 5.32 6.69
CA VAL A 77 -5.75 4.14 7.56
C VAL A 77 -4.64 4.36 8.59
N LEU A 78 -3.47 4.84 8.13
CA LEU A 78 -2.35 5.17 9.00
C LEU A 78 -2.72 6.23 10.04
N HIS A 79 -3.36 7.32 9.63
CA HIS A 79 -3.81 8.35 10.56
C HIS A 79 -4.81 7.81 11.60
N GLY A 80 -5.72 6.94 11.18
CA GLY A 80 -6.66 6.24 12.07
C GLY A 80 -6.00 5.40 13.16
N LEU A 81 -4.87 4.76 12.82
CA LEU A 81 -4.06 3.97 13.75
C LEU A 81 -3.03 4.79 14.54
N GLY A 82 -3.09 6.12 14.42
CA GLY A 82 -2.30 7.07 15.20
C GLY A 82 -0.98 7.52 14.57
N PHE A 83 -0.72 7.23 13.29
CA PHE A 83 0.46 7.74 12.59
C PHE A 83 0.24 9.19 12.14
N THR A 84 1.13 10.11 12.54
CA THR A 84 1.12 11.49 12.02
C THR A 84 1.60 11.54 10.58
N THR A 85 1.37 12.66 9.89
CA THR A 85 1.84 12.85 8.51
C THR A 85 3.36 12.75 8.41
N GLU A 86 4.09 13.22 9.41
CA GLU A 86 5.55 13.12 9.48
C GLU A 86 5.99 11.66 9.62
N MET A 87 5.33 10.89 10.49
CA MET A 87 5.61 9.47 10.67
C MET A 87 5.37 8.67 9.38
N GLN A 88 4.36 9.02 8.59
CA GLN A 88 4.08 8.33 7.33
C GLN A 88 5.24 8.44 6.33
N CYS A 89 6.05 9.50 6.44
CA CYS A 89 7.24 9.76 5.63
C CYS A 89 8.55 9.27 6.27
N GLN A 90 8.48 8.53 7.39
CA GLN A 90 9.67 7.98 8.05
C GLN A 90 9.96 6.54 7.59
N PRO A 91 11.25 6.16 7.49
CA PRO A 91 11.67 4.78 7.26
C PRO A 91 11.16 3.81 8.32
N THR A 92 10.78 2.59 7.93
CA THR A 92 10.22 1.60 8.85
C THR A 92 11.18 1.20 9.97
N LYS A 93 12.49 1.19 9.72
CA LYS A 93 13.54 0.93 10.72
C LYS A 93 13.59 1.90 11.90
N GLU A 94 12.97 3.08 11.77
CA GLU A 94 12.92 4.09 12.83
C GLU A 94 11.79 3.82 13.84
N PHE A 95 10.87 2.89 13.53
CA PHE A 95 9.78 2.51 14.40
C PHE A 95 10.14 1.38 15.37
N SER A 96 9.60 1.47 16.59
CA SER A 96 9.62 0.36 17.54
C SER A 96 8.85 -0.85 17.01
N GLY A 97 9.07 -2.03 17.59
CA GLY A 97 8.34 -3.25 17.22
C GLY A 97 6.81 -3.08 17.26
N GLY A 98 6.29 -2.40 18.30
CA GLY A 98 4.84 -2.12 18.40
C GLY A 98 4.31 -1.23 17.28
N TRP A 99 5.07 -0.22 16.86
CA TRP A 99 4.71 0.61 15.70
C TRP A 99 4.80 -0.17 14.38
N ARG A 100 5.77 -1.10 14.25
CA ARG A 100 5.87 -2.00 13.08
C ARG A 100 4.75 -3.05 13.04
N MET A 101 4.24 -3.49 14.20
CA MET A 101 3.01 -4.28 14.28
C MET A 101 1.76 -3.45 13.88
N ARG A 102 1.66 -2.19 14.32
CA ARG A 102 0.60 -1.28 13.86
C ARG A 102 0.66 -1.04 12.35
N LEU A 103 1.85 -0.95 11.76
CA LEU A 103 2.02 -0.88 10.31
C LEU A 103 1.52 -2.16 9.62
N ALA A 104 1.81 -3.35 10.17
CA ALA A 104 1.31 -4.61 9.63
C ALA A 104 -0.23 -4.65 9.64
N LEU A 105 -0.86 -4.20 10.73
CA LEU A 105 -2.30 -4.01 10.81
C LEU A 105 -2.81 -3.03 9.73
N ALA A 106 -2.15 -1.89 9.56
CA ALA A 106 -2.50 -0.91 8.52
C ALA A 106 -2.46 -1.53 7.11
N SER A 107 -1.42 -2.31 6.81
CA SER A 107 -1.28 -3.05 5.55
C SER A 107 -2.41 -4.06 5.35
N GLY A 108 -2.77 -4.81 6.39
CA GLY A 108 -3.90 -5.76 6.35
C GLY A 108 -5.24 -5.07 6.09
N LEU A 109 -5.53 -3.96 6.77
CA LEU A 109 -6.75 -3.18 6.58
C LEU A 109 -6.81 -2.50 5.20
N PHE A 110 -5.66 -2.07 4.68
CA PHE A 110 -5.55 -1.42 3.39
C PHE A 110 -5.78 -2.40 2.22
N ALA A 111 -5.29 -3.64 2.37
CA ALA A 111 -5.43 -4.70 1.36
C ALA A 111 -6.88 -5.15 1.13
N LYS A 112 -7.82 -4.82 2.03
CA LYS A 112 -9.23 -5.23 1.98
C LYS A 112 -9.41 -6.73 1.69
N PRO A 113 -8.86 -7.63 2.53
CA PRO A 113 -8.98 -9.05 2.31
C PRO A 113 -10.41 -9.55 2.56
N ASP A 114 -10.81 -10.63 1.89
CA ASP A 114 -12.10 -11.32 2.13
C ASP A 114 -12.19 -11.92 3.55
N LEU A 115 -11.03 -12.25 4.14
CA LEU A 115 -10.90 -12.76 5.50
C LEU A 115 -9.71 -12.10 6.18
N LEU A 116 -9.96 -11.48 7.33
CA LEU A 116 -8.95 -10.86 8.19
C LEU A 116 -8.97 -11.54 9.56
N LEU A 117 -7.88 -12.22 9.91
CA LEU A 117 -7.66 -12.78 11.25
C LEU A 117 -6.76 -11.84 12.04
N LEU A 118 -7.22 -11.43 13.21
CA LEU A 118 -6.52 -10.52 14.10
C LEU A 118 -6.32 -11.19 15.45
N ASP A 119 -5.07 -11.35 15.88
CA ASP A 119 -4.75 -11.83 17.23
C ASP A 119 -4.37 -10.63 18.10
N GLU A 120 -5.20 -10.33 19.11
CA GLU A 120 -5.01 -9.21 20.04
C GLU A 120 -4.68 -7.84 19.36
N PRO A 121 -5.45 -7.39 18.34
CA PRO A 121 -5.10 -6.21 17.53
C PRO A 121 -5.13 -4.89 18.31
N THR A 122 -5.77 -4.87 19.48
CA THR A 122 -5.93 -3.67 20.32
C THR A 122 -4.81 -3.49 21.33
N ASN A 123 -4.00 -4.52 21.61
CA ASN A 123 -3.01 -4.50 22.70
C ASN A 123 -1.99 -3.36 22.53
N MET A 124 -1.69 -3.00 21.28
CA MET A 124 -0.74 -1.94 20.95
C MET A 124 -1.42 -0.60 20.65
N LEU A 125 -2.74 -0.48 20.73
CA LEU A 125 -3.51 0.72 20.34
C LEU A 125 -3.92 1.54 21.56
N ASP A 126 -3.97 2.86 21.40
CA ASP A 126 -4.64 3.73 22.38
C ASP A 126 -6.16 3.70 22.18
N MET A 127 -6.91 4.23 23.16
CA MET A 127 -8.38 4.23 23.12
C MET A 127 -8.94 4.89 21.85
N ARG A 128 -8.29 5.94 21.34
CA ARG A 128 -8.75 6.65 20.14
C ARG A 128 -8.60 5.79 18.89
N ALA A 129 -7.45 5.13 18.74
CA ALA A 129 -7.19 4.21 17.64
C ALA A 129 -8.06 2.95 17.71
N ILE A 130 -8.40 2.47 18.92
CA ILE A 130 -9.34 1.36 19.11
C ILE A 130 -10.73 1.73 18.59
N ILE A 131 -11.28 2.88 19.00
CA ILE A 131 -12.60 3.35 18.54
C ILE A 131 -12.60 3.50 17.02
N TRP A 132 -11.55 4.11 16.47
CA TRP A 132 -11.42 4.26 15.02
C TRP A 132 -11.37 2.90 14.30
N LEU A 133 -10.62 1.93 14.83
CA LEU A 133 -10.53 0.60 14.25
C LEU A 133 -11.89 -0.11 14.27
N GLU A 134 -12.62 -0.03 15.37
CA GLU A 134 -13.96 -0.61 15.48
C GLU A 134 -14.92 -0.02 14.45
N GLU A 135 -14.94 1.31 14.30
CA GLU A 135 -15.76 2.00 13.28
C GLU A 135 -15.34 1.63 11.86
N TYR A 136 -14.02 1.56 11.60
CA TYR A 136 -13.49 1.21 10.30
C TYR A 136 -13.92 -0.20 9.87
N LEU A 137 -13.80 -1.18 10.78
CA LEU A 137 -14.16 -2.57 10.52
C LEU A 137 -15.67 -2.70 10.23
N LYS A 138 -16.55 -2.02 10.98
CA LYS A 138 -18.01 -2.07 10.75
C LYS A 138 -18.45 -1.55 9.38
N VAL A 139 -17.66 -0.65 8.77
CA VAL A 139 -18.01 -0.03 7.48
C VAL A 139 -17.39 -0.77 6.30
N HIS A 140 -16.27 -1.47 6.51
CA HIS A 140 -15.45 -2.03 5.42
C HIS A 140 -15.32 -3.56 5.43
N LEU A 141 -15.86 -4.24 6.43
CA LEU A 141 -16.02 -5.71 6.51
C LEU A 141 -17.49 -6.06 6.76
#